data_AF-A0AAU3Y3W7-F1
#
_entry.id   AF-A0AAU3Y3W7-F1
#
_cell.length_a   1.000
_cell.length_b   1.000
_cell.length_c   1.000
_cell.angle_alpha   90.00
_cell.angle_beta   90.00
_cell.angle_gamma   90.00
#
_symmetry.space_group_name_H-M   'P 1'
#
loop_
_entity.id
_entity.type
_entity.pdbx_description
1 polymer ?
#
loop_
_entity_poly.entity_id
_entity_poly.type
_entity_poly.pdbx_seq_one_letter_code
_entity_poly.pdbx_strand_id
1 'polypeptide(L)' 'MRYASREHAVFGRPEVGGGILPGGGGTEHLPRLIGRDRALEAILSSDDYDADTAERYGWVTRAVADAELDGFVDGMATRP' A
#
# COMPACT_ATOMS: atom_id res chain seq x y z
N MET A 1 9.04 -0.71 -8.02
CA MET A 1 8.31 0.55 -7.77
C MET A 1 6.84 0.19 -7.55
N ARG A 2 6.10 0.97 -6.76
CA ARG A 2 4.71 0.64 -6.36
C ARG A 2 3.81 1.82 -6.70
N TYR A 3 2.80 1.62 -7.54
CA TYR A 3 1.85 2.66 -7.94
C TYR A 3 0.43 2.18 -7.64
N ALA A 4 -0.45 3.11 -7.29
CA ALA A 4 -1.81 2.78 -6.88
C ALA A 4 -2.81 3.77 -7.49
N SER A 5 -3.98 3.24 -7.84
CA SER A 5 -5.15 4.05 -8.21
C SER A 5 -5.59 4.89 -7.01
N ARG A 6 -5.70 6.21 -7.19
CA ARG A 6 -6.12 7.12 -6.14
C ARG A 6 -7.56 6.87 -5.71
N GLU A 7 -8.41 6.52 -6.66
CA GLU A 7 -9.86 6.41 -6.49
C GLU A 7 -10.30 5.01 -6.04
N HIS A 8 -9.50 3.97 -6.29
CA HIS A 8 -9.93 2.58 -6.09
C HIS A 8 -9.03 1.75 -5.18
N ALA A 9 -7.76 2.14 -4.96
CA ALA A 9 -6.87 1.32 -4.16
C ALA A 9 -7.12 1.50 -2.65
N VAL A 10 -7.28 0.38 -1.97
CA VAL A 10 -7.40 0.29 -0.51
C VAL A 10 -6.33 -0.66 0.01
N PHE A 11 -5.63 -0.24 1.06
CA PHE A 11 -4.55 -0.99 1.71
C PHE A 11 -4.95 -1.31 3.14
N GLY A 12 -4.71 -2.54 3.58
CA GLY A 12 -5.07 -2.95 4.93
C GLY A 12 -4.57 -4.36 5.24
N ARG A 13 -4.88 -4.84 6.44
CA ARG A 13 -4.60 -6.21 6.90
C ARG A 13 -5.87 -6.83 7.49
N PRO A 14 -6.81 -7.26 6.64
CA PRO A 14 -8.10 -7.78 7.10
C PRO A 14 -7.97 -9.07 7.93
N GLU A 15 -6.85 -9.79 7.83
CA GLU A 15 -6.60 -11.01 8.60
C GLU A 15 -6.68 -10.75 10.11
N VAL A 16 -6.18 -9.60 10.57
CA VAL A 16 -6.16 -9.25 12.00
C VAL A 16 -7.56 -9.03 12.55
N GLY A 17 -8.45 -8.41 11.76
CA GLY A 17 -9.87 -8.28 12.10
C GLY A 17 -10.57 -9.64 12.29
N GLY A 18 -10.08 -10.69 11.62
CA GLY A 18 -10.54 -12.08 11.79
C GLY A 18 -9.82 -12.86 12.90
N GLY A 19 -8.92 -12.23 13.66
CA GLY A 19 -8.09 -12.90 14.68
C GLY A 19 -6.95 -13.74 14.12
N ILE A 20 -6.61 -13.56 12.84
CA ILE A 20 -5.56 -14.30 12.14
C ILE A 20 -4.34 -13.41 12.00
N LEU A 21 -3.16 -13.96 12.34
CA LEU A 21 -1.90 -13.26 12.11
C LEU A 21 -1.64 -13.07 10.60
N PRO A 22 -1.19 -11.90 10.14
CA PRO A 22 -0.98 -11.66 8.71
C PRO A 22 0.09 -12.59 8.13
N GLY A 23 -0.32 -13.53 7.28
CA GLY A 23 0.55 -14.55 6.68
C GLY A 23 1.23 -14.11 5.38
N GLY A 24 0.75 -13.06 4.72
CA GLY A 24 1.25 -12.59 3.41
C GLY A 24 2.53 -11.75 3.49
N GLY A 25 3.41 -11.98 4.46
CA GLY A 25 4.64 -11.21 4.65
C GLY A 25 4.41 -9.75 5.08
N GLY A 26 3.20 -9.40 5.50
CA GLY A 26 2.87 -8.04 5.91
C GLY A 26 3.67 -7.56 7.13
N THR A 27 3.85 -8.45 8.11
CA THR A 27 4.65 -8.20 9.31
C THR A 27 6.16 -8.05 8.99
N GLU A 28 6.64 -8.69 7.92
CA GLU A 28 8.06 -8.66 7.54
C GLU A 28 8.38 -7.49 6.61
N HIS A 29 7.54 -7.25 5.61
CA HIS A 29 7.81 -6.24 4.60
C HIS A 29 7.36 -4.84 5.03
N LEU A 30 6.18 -4.72 5.66
CA LEU A 30 5.58 -3.42 5.93
C LEU A 30 6.45 -2.51 6.82
N PRO A 31 7.09 -3.00 7.91
CA PRO A 31 7.98 -2.16 8.72
C PRO A 31 9.17 -1.58 7.95
N ARG A 32 9.64 -2.29 6.92
CA ARG A 32 10.74 -1.82 6.04
C ARG A 32 10.28 -0.79 5.02
N LEU A 33 8.97 -0.75 4.72
CA LEU A 33 8.38 0.18 3.77
C LEU A 33 7.95 1.49 4.43
N ILE A 34 7.23 1.40 5.55
CA ILE A 34 6.56 2.57 6.16
C ILE A 34 7.09 2.93 7.55
N GLY A 35 8.12 2.21 8.02
CA GLY A 35 8.65 2.32 9.38
C GLY A 35 7.90 1.44 10.38
N ARG A 36 8.55 1.13 11.50
CA ARG A 36 8.03 0.21 12.51
C ARG A 36 6.70 0.66 13.10
N ASP A 37 6.58 1.92 13.49
CA ASP A 37 5.43 2.38 14.26
C ASP A 37 4.16 2.43 13.39
N ARG A 38 4.26 2.94 12.16
CA ARG A 38 3.14 2.91 11.20
C ARG A 38 2.77 1.50 10.78
N ALA A 39 3.75 0.60 10.66
CA ALA A 39 3.45 -0.80 10.34
C ALA A 39 2.69 -1.46 11.49
N LEU A 40 3.05 -1.19 12.75
CA LEU A 40 2.29 -1.67 13.90
C LEU A 40 0.88 -1.08 13.94
N GLU A 41 0.73 0.22 13.69
CA GLU A 41 -0.58 0.88 13.58
C GLU A 41 -1.46 0.19 12.53
N ALA A 42 -0.97 0.03 11.30
CA ALA A 42 -1.72 -0.60 10.21
C ALA A 42 -2.02 -2.08 10.44
N ILE A 43 -1.12 -2.83 11.07
CA ILE A 43 -1.32 -4.25 11.36
C ILE A 43 -2.32 -4.43 12.51
N LEU A 44 -2.17 -3.68 13.60
CA LEU A 44 -2.97 -3.89 14.81
C LEU A 44 -4.36 -3.27 14.72
N SER A 45 -4.54 -2.20 13.94
CA SER A 45 -5.85 -1.58 13.73
C SER A 45 -6.73 -2.42 12.80
N SER A 46 -6.13 -3.10 11.82
CA SER A 46 -6.86 -3.70 10.69
C SER A 46 -7.64 -2.66 9.87
N ASP A 47 -7.24 -1.38 9.95
CA ASP A 47 -7.90 -0.30 9.22
C ASP A 47 -7.61 -0.35 7.71
N ASP A 48 -8.53 0.26 6.97
CA ASP A 48 -8.40 0.52 5.55
C ASP A 48 -7.74 1.89 5.31
N TYR A 49 -6.73 1.90 4.46
CA TYR A 49 -5.96 3.08 4.09
C TYR A 49 -6.13 3.36 2.59
N ASP A 50 -6.50 4.58 2.25
CA ASP A 50 -6.57 5.04 0.87
C ASP A 50 -5.17 5.18 0.24
N ALA A 51 -5.14 5.34 -1.09
CA ALA A 51 -3.91 5.47 -1.85
C ALA A 51 -3.07 6.69 -1.46
N ASP A 52 -3.70 7.84 -1.16
CA ASP A 52 -2.98 9.05 -0.79
C ASP A 52 -2.30 8.89 0.58
N THR A 53 -2.94 8.21 1.54
CA THR A 53 -2.33 7.85 2.82
C THR A 53 -1.21 6.84 2.63
N ALA A 54 -1.44 5.83 1.80
CA ALA A 54 -0.43 4.84 1.45
C ALA A 54 0.82 5.48 0.79
N GLU A 55 0.65 6.49 -0.07
CA GLU A 55 1.76 7.27 -0.63
C GLU A 55 2.49 8.07 0.46
N ARG A 56 1.76 8.82 1.30
CA ARG A 56 2.35 9.59 2.42
C ARG A 56 3.15 8.72 3.39
N TYR A 57 2.71 7.48 3.60
CA TYR A 57 3.38 6.53 4.48
C TYR A 57 4.56 5.83 3.82
N GLY A 58 4.68 5.89 2.49
CA GLY A 58 5.70 5.16 1.72
C GLY A 58 5.34 3.71 1.40
N TRP A 59 4.07 3.32 1.64
CA TRP A 59 3.54 2.00 1.31
C TRP A 59 3.50 1.83 -0.20
N VAL A 60 3.14 2.89 -0.92
CA VAL A 60 3.31 3.02 -2.37
C VAL A 60 4.23 4.19 -2.69
N THR A 61 4.83 4.15 -3.88
CA THR A 61 5.72 5.21 -4.38
C THR A 61 4.93 6.42 -4.85
N ARG A 62 3.76 6.22 -5.47
CA ARG A 62 2.86 7.30 -5.91
C ARG A 62 1.42 6.81 -6.04
N ALA A 63 0.45 7.61 -5.59
CA ALA A 63 -0.94 7.50 -5.97
C ALA A 63 -1.16 8.26 -7.29
N VAL A 64 -1.83 7.63 -8.25
CA VAL A 64 -2.08 8.16 -9.59
C VAL A 64 -3.58 8.13 -9.82
N ALA A 65 -4.14 9.11 -10.53
CA ALA A 65 -5.54 9.05 -10.90
C ALA A 65 -5.78 7.76 -11.71
N ASP A 66 -6.87 7.06 -11.44
CA ASP A 66 -7.15 5.74 -11.99
C ASP A 66 -7.07 5.73 -13.52
N ALA A 67 -7.67 6.74 -14.14
CA ALA A 67 -7.69 6.93 -15.60
C ALA A 67 -6.29 7.13 -16.21
N GLU A 68 -5.29 7.50 -15.42
CA GLU A 68 -3.91 7.72 -15.86
C GLU A 68 -2.96 6.58 -15.46
N LEU A 69 -3.40 5.64 -14.62
CA LEU A 69 -2.54 4.65 -13.98
C LEU A 69 -1.84 3.75 -15.00
N ASP A 70 -2.57 3.18 -15.94
CA ASP A 70 -2.02 2.27 -16.95
C ASP A 70 -0.95 2.96 -17.80
N GLY A 71 -1.29 4.13 -18.35
CA GLY A 71 -0.35 4.93 -19.15
C GLY A 71 0.90 5.36 -18.36
N PHE A 72 0.74 5.67 -17.07
CA PHE A 72 1.86 5.98 -16.19
C PHE A 72 2.78 4.78 -15.98
N VAL A 73 2.20 3.59 -15.73
CA VAL A 73 2.93 2.34 -15.53
C VAL A 73 3.65 1.92 -16.82
N ASP A 74 2.97 1.94 -17.96
CA ASP A 74 3.54 1.59 -19.27
C ASP A 74 4.71 2.51 -19.63
N GLY A 75 4.54 3.82 -19.42
CA GLY A 75 5.61 4.80 -19.63
C GLY A 75 6.80 4.59 -18.69
N MET A 76 6.61 4.00 -17.51
CA MET A 76 7.71 3.64 -16.62
C MET A 76 8.37 2.32 -17.01
N ALA A 77 7.59 1.34 -17.46
CA ALA A 77 8.07 0.01 -17.83
C ALA A 77 8.85 0.00 -19.17
N THR A 78 8.48 0.88 -20.10
CA THR A 78 9.06 0.96 -21.45
C THR A 78 10.18 2.00 -21.58
N ARG A 79 10.55 2.68 -20.48
CA ARG A 79 11.68 3.59 -20.46
C ARG A 79 13.00 2.83 -20.70
N PRO A 80 13.85 3.29 -21.64
CA PRO A 80 15.13 2.66 -21.95
C PRO A 80 16.16 2.82 -20.83
#